data_AF-A0A2V1A9K5-F1
#
_entry.id   AF-A0A2V1A9K5-F1
#
_cell.length_a   1.000
_cell.length_b   1.000
_cell.length_c   1.000
_cell.angle_alpha   90.00
_cell.angle_beta   90.00
_cell.angle_gamma   90.00
#
_symmetry.space_group_name_H-M   'P 1'
#
loop_
_entity.id
_entity.type
_entity.pdbx_description
1 polymer ?
#
loop_
_entity_poly.entity_id
_entity_poly.type
_entity_poly.pdbx_seq_one_letter_code
_entity_poly.pdbx_strand_id
1 'polypeptide(L)'
;MYFIKSVVSTPKHTFKTPHTTLDLTYITPRLIVAAGPTDTSIKAVFRDNIAHVVAHLDRSHGRGNWHMWNLRGEGPGYALNAVVGPHCSFRPFPDHQVPTLVLMEQVASEIYTFLQSSSNNVALIHCKEGKGRSGTVCCGYLMYEAQKSGVLAGVEEMVAKFTVQRMRRLFGPGVSIDSQLRFLGYWKTYLEASEELKSGYSEAPLVLSRVVFDKPHKLLKRSRLAFYKHQEGDLTSIWNFPFSETSKNILLDVDLPLKGVSLVKVSVESPGTKCYCWMSPYFETLATRKRPISEGLKGSLTFSWDEWDGFWGTKWKGPVKLFKSAEIHWEARSSEDR
;
A
#
# COMPACT_ATOMS: atom_id res chain seq x y z
N MET A 1 31.45 12.84 1.46
CA MET A 1 30.49 11.73 1.70
C MET A 1 29.11 12.19 2.23
N TYR A 2 29.03 13.19 3.11
CA TYR A 2 27.76 13.73 3.63
C TYR A 2 26.81 14.32 2.56
N PHE A 3 27.36 14.94 1.52
CA PHE A 3 26.60 15.62 0.47
C PHE A 3 25.77 14.68 -0.41
N ILE A 4 26.21 13.44 -0.62
CA ILE A 4 25.51 12.48 -1.50
C ILE A 4 24.31 11.85 -0.76
N LYS A 5 24.46 11.57 0.54
CA LYS A 5 23.35 11.12 1.41
C LYS A 5 22.28 12.19 1.57
N SER A 6 22.68 13.46 1.70
CA SER A 6 21.70 14.56 1.79
C SER A 6 20.88 14.68 0.52
N VAL A 7 21.47 14.39 -0.66
CA VAL A 7 20.78 14.41 -1.95
C VAL A 7 19.74 13.30 -2.09
N VAL A 8 20.03 12.04 -1.72
CA VAL A 8 19.07 10.92 -1.78
C VAL A 8 17.95 11.04 -0.73
N SER A 9 18.26 11.64 0.43
CA SER A 9 17.30 11.93 1.48
C SER A 9 16.54 13.26 1.26
N THR A 10 16.85 14.04 0.21
CA THR A 10 16.35 15.41 -0.01
C THR A 10 14.85 15.60 0.16
N PRO A 11 13.95 14.71 -0.29
CA PRO A 11 12.53 14.96 -0.08
C PRO A 11 12.07 14.76 1.37
N LYS A 12 12.90 14.17 2.24
CA LYS A 12 12.52 13.68 3.56
C LYS A 12 13.28 14.38 4.69
N HIS A 13 12.67 14.43 5.87
CA HIS A 13 13.37 14.83 7.07
C HIS A 13 14.38 13.74 7.48
N THR A 14 15.55 14.19 7.95
CA THR A 14 16.60 13.31 8.46
C THR A 14 16.88 13.63 9.92
N PHE A 15 17.23 12.60 10.68
CA PHE A 15 17.62 12.72 12.08
C PHE A 15 19.13 12.93 12.19
N LYS A 16 19.55 14.03 12.79
CA LYS A 16 20.95 14.32 13.04
C LYS A 16 21.34 13.83 14.44
N THR A 17 22.33 12.95 14.50
CA THR A 17 23.05 12.59 15.73
C THR A 17 24.40 13.31 15.77
N PRO A 18 25.09 13.38 16.93
CA PRO A 18 26.43 13.97 17.00
C PRO A 18 27.45 13.34 16.04
N HIS A 19 27.26 12.09 15.65
CA HIS A 19 28.23 11.31 14.87
C HIS A 19 27.77 10.99 13.45
N THR A 20 26.48 11.10 13.14
CA THR A 20 25.93 10.71 11.82
C THR A 20 24.56 11.33 11.54
N THR A 21 24.17 11.38 10.27
CA THR A 21 22.81 11.74 9.84
C THR A 21 22.10 10.48 9.35
N LEU A 22 20.92 10.21 9.89
CA LEU A 22 20.09 9.05 9.55
C LEU A 22 18.82 9.51 8.83
N ASP A 23 18.41 8.79 7.81
CA ASP A 23 17.14 8.92 7.10
C ASP A 23 16.02 8.20 7.87
N LEU A 24 15.77 8.68 9.09
CA LEU A 24 14.68 8.28 9.98
C LEU A 24 13.94 9.50 10.53
N THR A 25 12.69 9.31 10.92
CA THR A 25 11.83 10.37 11.49
C THR A 25 10.89 9.76 12.52
N TYR A 26 10.75 10.40 13.67
CA TYR A 26 9.69 10.11 14.64
C TYR A 26 8.37 10.69 14.14
N ILE A 27 7.43 9.82 13.78
CA ILE A 27 6.05 10.21 13.43
C ILE A 27 5.25 10.47 14.70
N THR A 28 5.52 9.69 15.75
CA THR A 28 5.13 9.95 17.15
C THR A 28 6.35 9.69 18.03
N PRO A 29 6.33 10.01 19.33
CA PRO A 29 7.44 9.70 20.24
C PRO A 29 7.86 8.22 20.26
N ARG A 30 6.93 7.30 19.94
CA ARG A 30 7.15 5.84 19.98
C ARG A 30 7.02 5.14 18.62
N LEU A 31 6.86 5.90 17.53
CA LEU A 31 6.73 5.36 16.18
C LEU A 31 7.67 6.08 15.22
N ILE A 32 8.65 5.35 14.70
CA ILE A 32 9.67 5.81 13.77
C ILE A 32 9.37 5.26 12.37
N VAL A 33 9.59 6.10 11.35
CA VAL A 33 9.69 5.65 9.96
C VAL A 33 11.08 5.96 9.42
N ALA A 34 11.71 4.95 8.79
CA ALA A 34 13.02 5.08 8.19
C ALA A 34 13.04 4.66 6.71
N ALA A 35 14.00 5.19 5.96
CA ALA A 35 14.40 4.56 4.70
C ALA A 35 15.11 3.22 4.97
N GLY A 36 15.10 2.34 3.99
CA GLY A 36 15.68 1.00 4.14
C GLY A 36 17.19 1.09 4.35
N PRO A 37 17.72 0.64 5.49
CA PRO A 37 19.15 0.57 5.70
C PRO A 37 19.77 -0.50 4.80
N THR A 38 21.10 -0.48 4.66
CA THR A 38 21.87 -1.41 3.84
C THR A 38 23.07 -1.96 4.62
N ASP A 39 23.54 -3.14 4.25
CA ASP A 39 24.72 -3.82 4.82
C ASP A 39 26.01 -3.61 4.01
N THR A 40 25.89 -3.16 2.75
CA THR A 40 27.02 -3.01 1.82
C THR A 40 27.56 -1.58 1.79
N SER A 41 28.89 -1.45 1.90
CA SER A 41 29.62 -0.16 1.93
C SER A 41 29.35 0.74 0.71
N ILE A 42 29.17 0.16 -0.48
CA ILE A 42 28.86 0.92 -1.72
C ILE A 42 27.44 1.52 -1.66
N LYS A 43 26.44 0.76 -1.19
CA LYS A 43 25.06 1.26 -1.05
C LYS A 43 24.91 2.16 0.18
N ALA A 44 25.76 1.99 1.19
CA ALA A 44 25.85 2.84 2.38
C ALA A 44 26.36 4.25 2.07
N VAL A 45 26.86 4.53 0.86
CA VAL A 45 27.11 5.90 0.36
C VAL A 45 25.78 6.65 0.12
N PHE A 46 24.73 5.93 -0.25
CA PHE A 46 23.42 6.48 -0.60
C PHE A 46 22.33 6.21 0.45
N ARG A 47 22.55 5.25 1.36
CA ARG A 47 21.61 4.83 2.42
C ARG A 47 22.32 4.66 3.76
N ASP A 48 21.56 4.53 4.85
CA ASP A 48 22.15 4.29 6.16
C ASP A 48 22.65 2.86 6.31
N ASN A 49 23.76 2.72 7.04
CA ASN A 49 24.21 1.40 7.47
C ASN A 49 23.26 0.93 8.59
N ILE A 50 22.74 -0.30 8.47
CA ILE A 50 21.87 -0.91 9.49
C ILE A 50 22.50 -0.84 10.90
N ALA A 51 23.83 -0.99 11.01
CA ALA A 51 24.56 -0.87 12.26
C ALA A 51 24.41 0.52 12.92
N HIS A 52 24.33 1.59 12.13
CA HIS A 52 24.12 2.93 12.68
C HIS A 52 22.70 3.14 13.18
N VAL A 53 21.72 2.57 12.49
CA VAL A 53 20.31 2.60 12.93
C VAL A 53 20.16 1.83 14.24
N VAL A 54 20.66 0.59 14.29
CA VAL A 54 20.65 -0.24 15.52
C VAL A 54 21.38 0.48 16.66
N ALA A 55 22.57 1.02 16.42
CA ALA A 55 23.31 1.74 17.45
C ALA A 55 22.58 3.02 17.93
N HIS A 56 21.82 3.69 17.06
CA HIS A 56 20.98 4.81 17.49
C HIS A 56 19.82 4.34 18.35
N LEU A 57 19.12 3.26 17.97
CA LEU A 57 18.01 2.71 18.74
C LEU A 57 18.46 2.22 20.12
N ASP A 58 19.56 1.46 20.17
CA ASP A 58 20.17 0.99 21.42
C ASP A 58 20.52 2.13 22.37
N ARG A 59 21.16 3.19 21.84
CA ARG A 59 21.56 4.35 22.67
C ARG A 59 20.38 5.20 23.13
N SER A 60 19.35 5.34 22.30
CA SER A 60 18.26 6.29 22.55
C SER A 60 17.12 5.69 23.34
N HIS A 61 16.84 4.39 23.13
CA HIS A 61 15.68 3.70 23.71
C HIS A 61 16.07 2.57 24.65
N GLY A 62 17.32 2.12 24.62
CA GLY A 62 17.79 0.97 25.37
C GLY A 62 17.62 -0.34 24.58
N ARG A 63 18.56 -1.26 24.79
CA ARG A 63 18.49 -2.61 24.21
C ARG A 63 17.23 -3.32 24.68
N GLY A 64 16.46 -3.86 23.74
CA GLY A 64 15.22 -4.57 24.03
C GLY A 64 13.94 -3.73 23.99
N ASN A 65 14.05 -2.40 23.99
CA ASN A 65 12.90 -1.50 23.97
C ASN A 65 12.53 -1.02 22.55
N TRP A 66 13.01 -1.70 21.52
CA TRP A 66 12.68 -1.35 20.15
C TRP A 66 12.50 -2.59 19.28
N HIS A 67 11.68 -2.45 18.23
CA HIS A 67 11.44 -3.50 17.25
C HIS A 67 11.24 -2.89 15.85
N MET A 68 11.75 -3.57 14.84
CA MET A 68 11.73 -3.14 13.45
C MET A 68 10.76 -3.99 12.60
N TRP A 69 9.93 -3.34 11.79
CA TRP A 69 9.11 -3.97 10.77
C TRP A 69 9.65 -3.63 9.38
N ASN A 70 10.16 -4.65 8.69
CA ASN A 70 10.74 -4.54 7.36
C ASN A 70 9.73 -4.92 6.28
N LEU A 71 9.32 -3.93 5.48
CA LEU A 71 8.26 -4.06 4.46
C LEU A 71 8.79 -4.31 3.04
N ARG A 72 10.10 -4.59 2.86
CA ARG A 72 10.71 -4.72 1.53
C ARG A 72 10.33 -6.04 0.84
N GLY A 73 9.49 -5.96 -0.20
CA GLY A 73 9.18 -7.11 -1.08
C GLY A 73 10.33 -7.53 -2.00
N GLU A 74 11.27 -6.64 -2.32
CA GLU A 74 12.41 -6.94 -3.19
C GLU A 74 13.62 -7.60 -2.45
N GLY A 75 13.33 -8.27 -1.34
CA GLY A 75 14.31 -8.80 -0.40
C GLY A 75 14.61 -7.84 0.77
N PRO A 76 15.17 -8.36 1.89
CA PRO A 76 15.26 -7.65 3.17
C PRO A 76 16.15 -6.40 3.10
N GLY A 77 17.13 -6.38 2.19
CA GLY A 77 18.03 -5.24 1.99
C GLY A 77 19.30 -5.22 2.81
N TYR A 78 19.38 -6.12 3.78
CA TYR A 78 20.52 -6.40 4.63
C TYR A 78 20.40 -7.87 5.08
N ALA A 79 21.51 -8.49 5.48
CA ALA A 79 21.50 -9.83 6.07
C ALA A 79 20.55 -9.90 7.28
N LEU A 80 19.71 -10.93 7.37
CA LEU A 80 18.68 -11.03 8.43
C LEU A 80 19.29 -11.05 9.85
N ASN A 81 20.52 -11.52 9.98
CA ASN A 81 21.27 -11.52 11.25
C ASN A 81 21.97 -10.17 11.56
N ALA A 82 21.89 -9.17 10.67
CA ALA A 82 22.44 -7.84 10.94
C ALA A 82 21.67 -7.09 12.04
N VAL A 83 20.44 -7.52 12.31
CA VAL A 83 19.69 -7.15 13.52
C VAL A 83 19.74 -8.37 14.44
N VAL A 84 20.57 -8.31 15.47
CA VAL A 84 20.77 -9.42 16.41
C VAL A 84 19.57 -9.49 17.37
N GLY A 85 18.98 -10.67 17.55
CA GLY A 85 17.86 -10.90 18.48
C GLY A 85 16.47 -10.81 17.83
N PRO A 86 15.38 -10.87 18.62
CA PRO A 86 14.01 -10.90 18.10
C PRO A 86 13.52 -9.53 17.58
N HIS A 87 14.40 -8.53 17.39
CA HIS A 87 14.05 -7.13 17.17
C HIS A 87 13.65 -6.77 15.73
N CYS A 88 13.42 -7.76 14.86
CA CYS A 88 13.02 -7.51 13.48
C CYS A 88 11.99 -8.53 12.97
N SER A 89 10.90 -8.01 12.40
CA SER A 89 9.89 -8.80 11.69
C SER A 89 9.89 -8.45 10.21
N PHE A 90 10.07 -9.46 9.35
CA PHE A 90 9.97 -9.31 7.90
C PHE A 90 8.52 -9.50 7.45
N ARG A 91 7.93 -8.45 6.86
CA ARG A 91 6.52 -8.36 6.47
C ARG A 91 6.43 -7.79 5.05
N PRO A 92 6.97 -8.51 4.05
CA PRO A 92 7.19 -7.98 2.71
C PRO A 92 5.88 -7.75 1.94
N PHE A 93 5.86 -6.68 1.15
CA PHE A 93 4.96 -6.57 0.00
C PHE A 93 5.63 -5.75 -1.13
N PRO A 94 5.21 -5.95 -2.39
CA PRO A 94 5.90 -5.42 -3.55
C PRO A 94 5.95 -3.88 -3.58
N ASP A 95 7.03 -3.35 -4.16
CA ASP A 95 7.25 -1.90 -4.22
C ASP A 95 6.16 -1.19 -5.04
N HIS A 96 5.77 0.00 -4.59
CA HIS A 96 4.70 0.81 -5.17
C HIS A 96 3.31 0.13 -5.21
N GLN A 97 3.10 -0.97 -4.47
CA GLN A 97 1.78 -1.59 -4.31
C GLN A 97 1.16 -1.25 -2.96
N VAL A 98 -0.03 -1.79 -2.72
CA VAL A 98 -0.74 -1.78 -1.42
C VAL A 98 -0.49 -3.10 -0.69
N PRO A 99 -0.50 -3.14 0.65
CA PRO A 99 -0.48 -4.42 1.38
C PRO A 99 -1.83 -5.12 1.25
N THR A 100 -1.90 -6.41 1.60
CA THR A 100 -3.20 -7.07 1.83
C THR A 100 -3.81 -6.54 3.13
N LEU A 101 -5.12 -6.69 3.29
CA LEU A 101 -5.79 -6.35 4.56
C LEU A 101 -5.29 -7.22 5.71
N VAL A 102 -5.08 -8.52 5.45
CA VAL A 102 -4.47 -9.45 6.41
C VAL A 102 -3.10 -8.96 6.86
N LEU A 103 -2.23 -8.55 5.94
CA LEU A 103 -0.90 -8.05 6.27
C LEU A 103 -0.97 -6.74 7.06
N MET A 104 -1.88 -5.83 6.69
CA MET A 104 -2.09 -4.57 7.37
C MET A 104 -2.55 -4.79 8.82
N GLU A 105 -3.53 -5.67 9.04
CA GLU A 105 -4.02 -6.02 10.36
C GLU A 105 -2.95 -6.71 11.20
N GLN A 106 -2.22 -7.66 10.61
CA GLN A 106 -1.11 -8.33 11.27
C GLN A 106 -0.06 -7.31 11.74
N VAL A 107 0.41 -6.43 10.87
CA VAL A 107 1.45 -5.45 11.24
C VAL A 107 0.91 -4.43 12.23
N ALA A 108 -0.31 -3.94 12.06
CA ALA A 108 -0.90 -2.97 12.98
C ALA A 108 -1.08 -3.55 14.40
N SER A 109 -1.57 -4.79 14.50
CA SER A 109 -1.74 -5.49 15.78
C SER A 109 -0.42 -5.86 16.44
N GLU A 110 0.60 -6.28 15.68
CA GLU A 110 1.96 -6.53 16.18
C GLU A 110 2.57 -5.26 16.78
N ILE A 111 2.51 -4.13 16.05
CA ILE A 111 3.02 -2.84 16.54
C ILE A 111 2.26 -2.40 17.78
N TYR A 112 0.92 -2.50 17.77
CA TYR A 112 0.10 -2.12 18.93
C TYR A 112 0.48 -2.93 20.17
N THR A 113 0.51 -4.26 20.05
CA THR A 113 0.87 -5.16 21.15
C THR A 113 2.26 -4.86 21.69
N PHE A 114 3.24 -4.64 20.81
CA PHE A 114 4.59 -4.27 21.21
C PHE A 114 4.63 -2.93 21.95
N LEU A 115 3.93 -1.91 21.48
CA LEU A 115 3.92 -0.59 22.13
C LEU A 115 3.10 -0.54 23.43
N GLN A 116 2.16 -1.47 23.63
CA GLN A 116 1.40 -1.61 24.88
C GLN A 116 2.15 -2.41 25.94
N SER A 117 3.10 -3.28 25.58
CA SER A 117 3.82 -4.10 26.56
C SER A 117 4.79 -3.30 27.44
N SER A 118 5.19 -2.11 27.01
CA SER A 118 6.00 -1.19 27.81
C SER A 118 5.88 0.25 27.29
N SER A 119 5.81 1.22 28.19
CA SER A 119 5.84 2.65 27.85
C SER A 119 7.16 3.08 27.20
N ASN A 120 8.23 2.31 27.40
CA ASN A 120 9.56 2.57 26.84
C ASN A 120 9.72 2.03 25.42
N ASN A 121 8.78 1.21 24.93
CA ASN A 121 8.91 0.56 23.64
C ASN A 121 8.76 1.55 22.48
N VAL A 122 9.58 1.36 21.44
CA VAL A 122 9.59 2.17 20.22
C VAL A 122 9.57 1.29 18.98
N ALA A 123 8.58 1.50 18.12
CA ALA A 123 8.42 0.77 16.87
C ALA A 123 9.10 1.52 15.71
N LEU A 124 9.83 0.80 14.86
CA LEU A 124 10.40 1.34 13.63
C LEU A 124 9.85 0.61 12.42
N ILE A 125 9.20 1.34 11.51
CA ILE A 125 8.74 0.81 10.21
C ILE A 125 9.70 1.28 9.12
N HIS A 126 10.17 0.37 8.27
CA HIS A 126 10.93 0.78 7.08
C HIS A 126 10.56 -0.03 5.84
N CYS A 127 10.83 0.56 4.68
CA CYS A 127 10.74 -0.12 3.38
C CYS A 127 12.05 0.12 2.61
N LYS A 128 11.99 0.48 1.32
CA LYS A 128 13.14 0.93 0.53
C LYS A 128 13.48 2.40 0.81
N GLU A 129 12.49 3.29 0.75
CA GLU A 129 12.68 4.74 0.85
C GLU A 129 12.03 5.36 2.09
N GLY A 130 11.18 4.62 2.81
CA GLY A 130 10.43 5.14 3.95
C GLY A 130 9.38 6.18 3.55
N LYS A 131 8.76 6.02 2.37
CA LYS A 131 7.72 6.90 1.80
C LYS A 131 6.40 6.15 1.60
N GLY A 132 6.05 5.71 0.39
CA GLY A 132 4.71 5.14 0.09
C GLY A 132 4.33 3.91 0.92
N ARG A 133 5.14 2.83 0.89
CA ARG A 133 4.86 1.60 1.65
C ARG A 133 4.83 1.83 3.17
N SER A 134 5.91 2.42 3.70
CA SER A 134 6.00 2.72 5.14
C SER A 134 4.94 3.71 5.59
N GLY A 135 4.63 4.72 4.77
CA GLY A 135 3.59 5.70 5.04
C GLY A 135 2.21 5.07 5.06
N THR A 136 1.90 4.16 4.14
CA THR A 136 0.63 3.41 4.12
C THR A 136 0.47 2.61 5.43
N VAL A 137 1.47 1.82 5.82
CA VAL A 137 1.42 1.03 7.07
C VAL A 137 1.43 1.93 8.31
N CYS A 138 2.22 3.01 8.32
CA CYS A 138 2.27 3.95 9.42
C CYS A 138 0.93 4.67 9.63
N CYS A 139 0.30 5.19 8.57
CA CYS A 139 -1.01 5.81 8.66
C CYS A 139 -2.05 4.77 9.11
N GLY A 140 -1.97 3.57 8.58
CA GLY A 140 -2.77 2.41 8.98
C GLY A 140 -2.73 2.10 10.47
N TYR A 141 -1.52 2.01 11.01
CA TYR A 141 -1.28 1.78 12.43
C TYR A 141 -1.85 2.93 13.28
N LEU A 142 -1.62 4.19 12.90
CA LEU A 142 -2.18 5.34 13.64
C LEU A 142 -3.72 5.30 13.66
N MET A 143 -4.35 4.89 12.56
CA MET A 143 -5.80 4.69 12.51
C MET A 143 -6.24 3.53 13.42
N TYR A 144 -5.50 2.43 13.44
CA TYR A 144 -5.77 1.28 14.31
C TYR A 144 -5.63 1.65 15.79
N GLU A 145 -4.56 2.35 16.17
CA GLU A 145 -4.32 2.83 17.54
C GLU A 145 -5.43 3.79 18.01
N ALA A 146 -5.85 4.72 17.13
CA ALA A 146 -6.97 5.61 17.41
C ALA A 146 -8.26 4.80 17.62
N GLN A 147 -8.53 3.80 16.77
CA GLN A 147 -9.72 2.96 16.87
C GLN A 147 -9.74 2.16 18.17
N LYS A 148 -8.60 1.64 18.63
CA LYS A 148 -8.47 0.98 19.95
C LYS A 148 -8.78 1.91 21.12
N SER A 149 -8.66 3.21 20.91
CA SER A 149 -9.02 4.25 21.87
C SER A 149 -10.44 4.80 21.67
N GLY A 150 -11.25 4.16 20.82
CA GLY A 150 -12.63 4.56 20.53
C GLY A 150 -12.78 5.69 19.49
N VAL A 151 -11.70 6.07 18.79
CA VAL A 151 -11.72 7.17 17.81
C VAL A 151 -11.49 6.64 16.40
N LEU A 152 -12.43 6.91 15.48
CA LEU A 152 -12.25 6.57 14.07
C LEU A 152 -11.53 7.70 13.31
N ALA A 153 -10.21 7.58 13.19
CA ALA A 153 -9.37 8.56 12.52
C ALA A 153 -9.68 8.71 11.01
N GLY A 154 -9.50 9.94 10.49
CA GLY A 154 -9.59 10.23 9.06
C GLY A 154 -8.34 9.83 8.28
N VAL A 155 -8.51 9.34 7.04
CA VAL A 155 -7.38 8.99 6.16
C VAL A 155 -6.53 10.22 5.85
N GLU A 156 -7.16 11.32 5.43
CA GLU A 156 -6.47 12.56 5.09
C GLU A 156 -5.69 13.15 6.26
N GLU A 157 -6.27 13.09 7.46
CA GLU A 157 -5.62 13.55 8.69
C GLU A 157 -4.34 12.76 8.98
N MET A 158 -4.41 11.42 8.90
CA MET A 158 -3.24 10.57 9.18
C MET A 158 -2.17 10.70 8.10
N VAL A 159 -2.57 10.85 6.83
CA VAL A 159 -1.63 11.12 5.72
C VAL A 159 -0.99 12.51 5.86
N ALA A 160 -1.75 13.53 6.29
CA ALA A 160 -1.21 14.86 6.54
C ALA A 160 -0.21 14.86 7.70
N LYS A 161 -0.54 14.20 8.82
CA LYS A 161 0.38 14.01 9.96
C LYS A 161 1.66 13.31 9.52
N PHE A 162 1.55 12.20 8.79
CA PHE A 162 2.72 11.50 8.26
C PHE A 162 3.54 12.38 7.33
N THR A 163 2.90 13.11 6.42
CA THR A 163 3.56 13.99 5.46
C THR A 163 4.34 15.10 6.15
N VAL A 164 3.73 15.80 7.11
CA VAL A 164 4.38 16.90 7.86
C VAL A 164 5.61 16.42 8.60
N GLN A 165 5.55 15.22 9.20
CA GLN A 165 6.70 14.68 9.92
C GLN A 165 7.78 14.15 8.97
N ARG A 166 7.39 13.39 7.95
CA ARG A 166 8.34 12.62 7.13
C ARG A 166 8.94 13.43 5.97
N MET A 167 8.17 14.33 5.37
CA MET A 167 8.52 15.02 4.13
C MET A 167 8.94 16.47 4.41
N ARG A 168 10.00 16.93 3.75
CA ARG A 168 10.34 18.35 3.79
C ARG A 168 9.25 19.17 3.10
N ARG A 169 9.04 20.40 3.57
CA ARG A 169 8.10 21.34 2.95
C ARG A 169 8.36 21.45 1.44
N LEU A 170 7.29 21.46 0.65
CA LEU A 170 7.28 21.55 -0.84
C LEU A 170 7.66 20.27 -1.61
N PHE A 171 8.00 19.15 -0.95
CA PHE A 171 8.32 17.88 -1.63
C PHE A 171 7.12 16.94 -1.85
N GLY A 172 5.90 17.47 -1.67
CA GLY A 172 4.66 16.74 -1.85
C GLY A 172 4.35 15.74 -0.74
N PRO A 173 3.26 14.97 -0.89
CA PRO A 173 2.76 14.07 0.15
C PRO A 173 3.67 12.86 0.37
N GLY A 174 3.68 12.35 1.61
CA GLY A 174 4.40 11.15 2.01
C GLY A 174 3.77 9.85 1.49
N VAL A 175 2.46 9.87 1.25
CA VAL A 175 1.71 8.82 0.53
C VAL A 175 0.99 9.51 -0.62
N SER A 176 1.34 9.15 -1.86
CA SER A 176 0.92 9.88 -3.06
C SER A 176 0.30 9.02 -4.15
N ILE A 177 0.38 7.69 -4.00
CA ILE A 177 -0.18 6.72 -4.96
C ILE A 177 -1.67 6.60 -4.66
N ASP A 178 -2.53 6.75 -5.66
CA ASP A 178 -3.99 6.80 -5.43
C ASP A 178 -4.49 5.46 -4.89
N SER A 179 -3.93 4.34 -5.38
CA SER A 179 -4.22 3.02 -4.83
C SER A 179 -3.86 2.88 -3.35
N GLN A 180 -2.76 3.50 -2.88
CA GLN A 180 -2.39 3.47 -1.45
C GLN A 180 -3.36 4.28 -0.60
N LEU A 181 -3.80 5.43 -1.10
CA LEU A 181 -4.82 6.27 -0.43
C LEU A 181 -6.17 5.56 -0.38
N ARG A 182 -6.59 4.94 -1.49
CA ARG A 182 -7.84 4.16 -1.56
C ARG A 182 -7.80 2.97 -0.61
N PHE A 183 -6.66 2.28 -0.52
CA PHE A 183 -6.46 1.21 0.43
C PHE A 183 -6.62 1.67 1.88
N LEU A 184 -6.12 2.85 2.25
CA LEU A 184 -6.38 3.43 3.58
C LEU A 184 -7.87 3.73 3.81
N GLY A 185 -8.60 4.08 2.75
CA GLY A 185 -10.07 4.16 2.78
C GLY A 185 -10.71 2.81 3.12
N TYR A 186 -10.30 1.73 2.45
CA TYR A 186 -10.77 0.38 2.77
C TYR A 186 -10.39 -0.05 4.18
N TRP A 187 -9.18 0.30 4.62
CA TRP A 187 -8.74 0.05 6.00
C TRP A 187 -9.62 0.77 7.01
N LYS A 188 -10.02 2.02 6.75
CA LYS A 188 -10.97 2.74 7.60
C LYS A 188 -12.31 1.99 7.69
N THR A 189 -12.86 1.56 6.55
CA THR A 189 -14.09 0.78 6.51
C THR A 189 -13.94 -0.54 7.28
N TYR A 190 -12.79 -1.21 7.16
CA TYR A 190 -12.48 -2.43 7.90
C TYR A 190 -12.45 -2.19 9.42
N LEU A 191 -11.83 -1.09 9.87
CA LEU A 191 -11.76 -0.74 11.29
C LEU A 191 -13.12 -0.39 11.92
N GLU A 192 -14.06 0.13 11.12
CA GLU A 192 -15.43 0.46 11.53
C GLU A 192 -16.37 -0.76 11.48
N ALA A 193 -16.04 -1.78 10.68
CA ALA A 193 -16.89 -2.94 10.46
C ALA A 193 -17.00 -3.85 11.70
N SER A 194 -18.14 -4.55 11.82
CA SER A 194 -18.31 -5.63 12.80
C SER A 194 -17.43 -6.84 12.45
N GLU A 195 -17.20 -7.74 13.42
CA GLU A 195 -16.35 -8.93 13.19
C GLU A 195 -16.93 -9.85 12.09
N GLU A 196 -18.25 -9.97 12.00
CA GLU A 196 -18.89 -10.72 10.91
C GLU A 196 -18.54 -10.12 9.55
N LEU A 197 -18.59 -8.78 9.43
CA LEU A 197 -18.26 -8.08 8.20
C LEU A 197 -16.75 -8.10 7.88
N LYS A 198 -15.89 -8.17 8.89
CA LYS A 198 -14.45 -8.37 8.71
C LYS A 198 -14.13 -9.75 8.19
N SER A 199 -14.83 -10.80 8.62
CA SER A 199 -14.65 -12.15 8.09
C SER A 199 -15.25 -12.34 6.68
N GLY A 200 -16.29 -11.57 6.34
CA GLY A 200 -17.06 -11.76 5.11
C GLY A 200 -16.34 -11.44 3.79
N TYR A 201 -15.25 -10.65 3.80
CA TYR A 201 -14.62 -10.19 2.55
C TYR A 201 -13.93 -11.30 1.75
N SER A 202 -13.52 -12.40 2.39
CA SER A 202 -12.88 -13.53 1.70
C SER A 202 -13.90 -14.45 1.04
N GLU A 203 -15.08 -14.58 1.64
CA GLU A 203 -16.14 -15.50 1.21
C GLU A 203 -17.24 -14.83 0.38
N ALA A 204 -17.24 -13.50 0.29
CA ALA A 204 -18.23 -12.76 -0.49
C ALA A 204 -18.28 -13.28 -1.93
N PRO A 205 -19.46 -13.65 -2.45
CA PRO A 205 -19.57 -14.35 -3.73
C PRO A 205 -19.58 -13.34 -4.89
N LEU A 206 -18.55 -12.49 -4.92
CA LEU A 206 -18.42 -11.39 -5.85
C LEU A 206 -17.78 -11.85 -7.16
N VAL A 207 -18.30 -11.32 -8.26
CA VAL A 207 -17.78 -11.49 -9.61
C VAL A 207 -17.56 -10.10 -10.20
N LEU A 208 -16.37 -9.83 -10.77
CA LEU A 208 -16.21 -8.69 -11.68
C LEU A 208 -16.87 -9.05 -12.99
N SER A 209 -18.04 -8.47 -13.24
CA SER A 209 -18.86 -8.82 -14.39
C SER A 209 -18.35 -8.14 -15.67
N ARG A 210 -17.97 -6.85 -15.59
CA ARG A 210 -17.70 -6.05 -16.77
C ARG A 210 -16.74 -4.88 -16.51
N VAL A 211 -15.99 -4.49 -17.53
CA VAL A 211 -15.26 -3.21 -17.57
C VAL A 211 -15.67 -2.42 -18.82
N VAL A 212 -16.02 -1.16 -18.64
CA VAL A 212 -16.45 -0.24 -19.71
C VAL A 212 -15.46 0.92 -19.82
N PHE A 213 -14.83 1.07 -20.99
CA PHE A 213 -13.93 2.17 -21.29
C PHE A 213 -14.64 3.28 -22.06
N ASP A 214 -14.71 4.49 -21.48
CA ASP A 214 -15.26 5.69 -22.12
C ASP A 214 -14.19 6.35 -23.01
N LYS A 215 -14.58 6.67 -24.25
CA LYS A 215 -13.73 7.31 -25.27
C LYS A 215 -12.35 6.65 -25.41
N PRO A 216 -12.28 5.35 -25.77
CA PRO A 216 -11.01 4.66 -25.93
C PRO A 216 -10.22 5.21 -27.13
N HIS A 217 -8.93 5.43 -26.92
CA HIS A 217 -7.99 5.77 -27.98
C HIS A 217 -7.72 4.53 -28.85
N LYS A 218 -7.45 4.73 -30.15
CA LYS A 218 -7.17 3.65 -31.12
C LYS A 218 -5.99 2.74 -30.74
N LEU A 219 -5.10 3.20 -29.85
CA LEU A 219 -3.96 2.42 -29.35
C LEU A 219 -4.31 1.48 -28.20
N LEU A 220 -5.51 1.60 -27.59
CA LEU A 220 -5.95 0.69 -26.53
C LEU A 220 -5.97 -0.77 -27.01
N LYS A 221 -6.30 -1.02 -28.30
CA LYS A 221 -6.25 -2.34 -28.94
C LYS A 221 -4.88 -3.04 -28.94
N ARG A 222 -3.80 -2.27 -28.72
CA ARG A 222 -2.43 -2.79 -28.58
C ARG A 222 -2.07 -3.11 -27.13
N SER A 223 -3.01 -2.91 -26.23
CA SER A 223 -2.87 -3.20 -24.81
C SER A 223 -3.61 -4.48 -24.47
N ARG A 224 -3.46 -4.92 -23.23
CA ARG A 224 -4.30 -5.92 -22.59
C ARG A 224 -4.86 -5.35 -21.29
N LEU A 225 -6.07 -5.75 -20.94
CA LEU A 225 -6.60 -5.60 -19.59
C LEU A 225 -6.13 -6.79 -18.76
N ALA A 226 -5.49 -6.56 -17.63
CA ALA A 226 -4.93 -7.60 -16.78
C ALA A 226 -5.39 -7.42 -15.33
N PHE A 227 -5.66 -8.54 -14.66
CA PHE A 227 -6.10 -8.59 -13.28
C PHE A 227 -5.08 -9.33 -12.44
N TYR A 228 -4.70 -8.76 -11.30
CA TYR A 228 -3.75 -9.37 -10.37
C TYR A 228 -4.29 -9.41 -8.94
N LYS A 229 -3.83 -10.39 -8.17
CA LYS A 229 -3.98 -10.44 -6.70
C LYS A 229 -2.62 -10.57 -6.04
N HIS A 230 -2.60 -10.36 -4.73
CA HIS A 230 -1.51 -10.85 -3.90
C HIS A 230 -1.63 -12.36 -3.69
N GLN A 231 -0.51 -13.06 -3.78
CA GLN A 231 -0.36 -14.47 -3.42
C GLN A 231 1.04 -14.66 -2.86
N GLU A 232 1.14 -15.20 -1.64
CA GLU A 232 2.43 -15.50 -0.98
C GLU A 232 3.41 -14.32 -0.89
N GLY A 233 2.89 -13.09 -0.84
CA GLY A 233 3.70 -11.85 -0.77
C GLY A 233 4.07 -11.25 -2.13
N ASP A 234 3.70 -11.90 -3.23
CA ASP A 234 3.94 -11.45 -4.60
C ASP A 234 2.65 -11.14 -5.37
N LEU A 235 2.78 -10.53 -6.55
CA LEU A 235 1.66 -10.29 -7.46
C LEU A 235 1.52 -11.42 -8.49
N THR A 236 0.35 -12.07 -8.48
CA THR A 236 0.01 -13.11 -9.44
C THR A 236 -1.07 -12.62 -10.40
N SER A 237 -0.85 -12.82 -11.69
CA SER A 237 -1.86 -12.56 -12.73
C SER A 237 -2.97 -13.60 -12.60
N ILE A 238 -4.21 -13.14 -12.41
CA ILE A 238 -5.39 -14.02 -12.34
C ILE A 238 -6.01 -14.16 -13.73
N TRP A 239 -6.04 -13.08 -14.50
CA TRP A 239 -6.65 -13.09 -15.83
C TRP A 239 -6.13 -11.97 -16.72
N ASN A 240 -6.27 -12.13 -18.03
CA ASN A 240 -5.99 -11.08 -18.99
C ASN A 240 -6.92 -11.16 -20.21
N PHE A 241 -7.30 -9.99 -20.75
CA PHE A 241 -8.14 -9.85 -21.94
C PHE A 241 -7.42 -8.98 -22.96
N PRO A 242 -7.23 -9.46 -24.20
CA PRO A 242 -6.86 -8.57 -25.30
C PRO A 242 -8.05 -7.67 -25.66
N PHE A 243 -7.77 -6.47 -26.15
CA PHE A 243 -8.79 -5.57 -26.68
C PHE A 243 -9.02 -5.86 -28.16
N SER A 244 -10.18 -6.40 -28.54
CA SER A 244 -10.45 -6.90 -29.90
C SER A 244 -11.16 -5.91 -30.85
N GLU A 245 -11.97 -4.96 -30.35
CA GLU A 245 -12.75 -4.04 -31.21
C GLU A 245 -12.74 -2.57 -30.76
N THR A 246 -12.94 -1.64 -31.70
CA THR A 246 -13.09 -0.20 -31.41
C THR A 246 -14.49 0.27 -31.75
N SER A 247 -15.34 0.40 -30.74
CA SER A 247 -16.58 1.18 -30.79
C SER A 247 -16.43 2.45 -29.93
N LYS A 248 -17.48 3.29 -29.82
CA LYS A 248 -17.44 4.50 -28.96
C LYS A 248 -17.11 4.17 -27.50
N ASN A 249 -17.50 2.99 -27.02
CA ASN A 249 -17.22 2.47 -25.68
C ASN A 249 -16.76 1.01 -25.80
N ILE A 250 -15.58 0.67 -25.30
CA ILE A 250 -15.18 -0.73 -25.25
C ILE A 250 -15.80 -1.36 -24.00
N LEU A 251 -16.65 -2.35 -24.23
CA LEU A 251 -17.27 -3.17 -23.19
C LEU A 251 -16.58 -4.53 -23.20
N LEU A 252 -15.99 -4.89 -22.07
CA LEU A 252 -15.42 -6.21 -21.85
C LEU A 252 -16.23 -6.92 -20.79
N ASP A 253 -16.92 -7.99 -21.16
CA ASP A 253 -17.48 -8.94 -20.21
C ASP A 253 -16.34 -9.81 -19.68
N VAL A 254 -16.07 -9.68 -18.38
CA VAL A 254 -14.89 -10.25 -17.73
C VAL A 254 -15.23 -11.54 -16.99
N ASP A 255 -16.39 -11.58 -16.35
CA ASP A 255 -16.88 -12.73 -15.58
C ASP A 255 -15.84 -13.33 -14.62
N LEU A 256 -15.06 -12.47 -13.94
CA LEU A 256 -13.95 -12.90 -13.09
C LEU A 256 -14.41 -13.14 -11.65
N PRO A 257 -14.36 -14.39 -11.14
CA PRO A 257 -14.75 -14.69 -9.77
C PRO A 257 -13.70 -14.17 -8.78
N LEU A 258 -14.16 -13.55 -7.69
CA LEU A 258 -13.30 -12.95 -6.67
C LEU A 258 -13.29 -13.69 -5.33
N LYS A 259 -13.76 -14.94 -5.27
CA LYS A 259 -13.66 -15.74 -4.04
C LYS A 259 -12.19 -15.83 -3.59
N GLY A 260 -11.92 -15.47 -2.34
CA GLY A 260 -10.55 -15.38 -1.80
C GLY A 260 -9.71 -14.23 -2.35
N VAL A 261 -10.30 -13.27 -3.06
CA VAL A 261 -9.61 -12.09 -3.63
C VAL A 261 -10.18 -10.82 -3.02
N SER A 262 -9.63 -10.43 -1.86
CA SER A 262 -10.08 -9.24 -1.13
C SER A 262 -9.77 -7.92 -1.84
N LEU A 263 -8.66 -7.89 -2.59
CA LEU A 263 -8.14 -6.74 -3.31
C LEU A 263 -7.67 -7.21 -4.68
N VAL A 264 -8.14 -6.50 -5.71
CA VAL A 264 -7.79 -6.79 -7.10
C VAL A 264 -7.09 -5.57 -7.69
N LYS A 265 -5.99 -5.84 -8.38
CA LYS A 265 -5.31 -4.85 -9.23
C LYS A 265 -5.81 -4.99 -10.64
N VAL A 266 -6.44 -3.94 -11.15
CA VAL A 266 -6.84 -3.85 -12.55
C VAL A 266 -5.78 -3.05 -13.28
N SER A 267 -5.26 -3.54 -14.40
CA SER A 267 -4.17 -2.90 -15.13
C SER A 267 -4.41 -2.91 -16.63
N VAL A 268 -4.10 -1.79 -17.29
CA VAL A 268 -4.00 -1.73 -18.76
C VAL A 268 -2.52 -1.68 -19.11
N GLU A 269 -2.06 -2.67 -19.88
CA GLU A 269 -0.65 -2.88 -20.16
C GLU A 269 -0.36 -3.01 -21.66
N SER A 270 0.65 -2.28 -22.13
CA SER A 270 1.26 -2.37 -23.46
C SER A 270 2.75 -2.02 -23.36
N PRO A 271 3.57 -2.27 -24.41
CA PRO A 271 5.01 -1.98 -24.36
C PRO A 271 5.37 -0.53 -24.00
N GLY A 272 4.49 0.45 -24.30
CA GLY A 272 4.74 1.87 -24.04
C GLY A 272 3.77 2.53 -23.08
N THR A 273 2.80 1.80 -22.52
CA THR A 273 1.81 2.34 -21.60
C THR A 273 1.44 1.30 -20.56
N LYS A 274 1.57 1.68 -19.29
CA LYS A 274 1.16 0.86 -18.14
C LYS A 274 0.46 1.75 -17.13
N CYS A 275 -0.81 1.46 -16.90
CA CYS A 275 -1.54 2.05 -15.78
C CYS A 275 -2.27 0.96 -15.00
N TYR A 276 -2.53 1.22 -13.72
CA TYR A 276 -3.28 0.32 -12.85
C TYR A 276 -4.07 1.07 -11.78
N CYS A 277 -5.03 0.40 -11.19
CA CYS A 277 -5.64 0.79 -9.92
C CYS A 277 -5.84 -0.46 -9.07
N TRP A 278 -5.72 -0.31 -7.75
CA TRP A 278 -6.19 -1.30 -6.79
C TRP A 278 -7.60 -0.94 -6.33
N MET A 279 -8.46 -1.96 -6.24
CA MET A 279 -9.80 -1.80 -5.70
C MET A 279 -10.24 -3.05 -4.90
N SER A 280 -11.25 -2.87 -4.07
CA SER A 280 -11.98 -3.98 -3.45
C SER A 280 -13.48 -3.80 -3.64
N PRO A 281 -14.11 -4.57 -4.54
CA PRO A 281 -15.57 -4.57 -4.70
C PRO A 281 -16.32 -4.76 -3.37
N TYR A 282 -15.75 -5.55 -2.45
CA TYR A 282 -16.31 -5.74 -1.12
C TYR A 282 -16.35 -4.43 -0.33
N PHE A 283 -15.21 -3.74 -0.16
CA PHE A 283 -15.16 -2.52 0.64
C PHE A 283 -15.80 -1.31 -0.04
N GLU A 284 -15.83 -1.26 -1.38
CA GLU A 284 -16.63 -0.28 -2.12
C GLU A 284 -18.13 -0.45 -1.83
N THR A 285 -18.60 -1.69 -1.79
CA THR A 285 -19.99 -2.00 -1.42
C THR A 285 -20.24 -1.72 0.07
N LEU A 286 -19.33 -2.13 0.94
CA LEU A 286 -19.52 -2.03 2.38
C LEU A 286 -19.51 -0.58 2.87
N ALA A 287 -18.64 0.27 2.31
CA ALA A 287 -18.55 1.69 2.67
C ALA A 287 -19.87 2.45 2.45
N THR A 288 -20.70 2.00 1.51
CA THR A 288 -22.00 2.63 1.22
C THR A 288 -23.17 2.01 1.98
N ARG A 289 -23.13 0.70 2.26
CA ARG A 289 -24.28 -0.05 2.77
C ARG A 289 -24.20 -0.48 4.24
N LYS A 290 -22.99 -0.61 4.80
CA LYS A 290 -22.73 -1.07 6.19
C LYS A 290 -23.48 -2.37 6.60
N ARG A 291 -23.72 -3.28 5.65
CA ARG A 291 -24.38 -4.59 5.88
C ARG A 291 -23.77 -5.68 4.99
N PRO A 292 -23.98 -6.97 5.28
CA PRO A 292 -23.41 -8.07 4.50
C PRO A 292 -23.77 -8.01 3.02
N ILE A 293 -22.88 -8.50 2.18
CA ILE A 293 -23.10 -8.62 0.74
C ILE A 293 -23.95 -9.86 0.48
N SER A 294 -25.10 -9.65 -0.15
CA SER A 294 -26.06 -10.70 -0.53
C SER A 294 -26.12 -10.85 -2.04
N GLU A 295 -26.63 -11.98 -2.49
CA GLU A 295 -26.92 -12.26 -3.89
C GLU A 295 -27.76 -11.17 -4.56
N GLY A 296 -27.52 -10.94 -5.85
CA GLY A 296 -28.20 -9.93 -6.67
C GLY A 296 -27.71 -8.50 -6.45
N LEU A 297 -26.85 -8.27 -5.46
CA LEU A 297 -26.24 -6.97 -5.23
C LEU A 297 -25.30 -6.61 -6.39
N LYS A 298 -25.44 -5.40 -6.92
CA LYS A 298 -24.57 -4.85 -7.96
C LYS A 298 -23.89 -3.58 -7.49
N GLY A 299 -22.68 -3.35 -7.99
CA GLY A 299 -21.94 -2.12 -7.77
C GLY A 299 -21.06 -1.79 -8.97
N SER A 300 -20.64 -0.54 -9.04
CA SER A 300 -19.64 -0.11 -10.00
C SER A 300 -18.77 1.00 -9.42
N LEU A 301 -17.58 1.15 -10.00
CA LEU A 301 -16.64 2.20 -9.66
C LEU A 301 -15.99 2.73 -10.93
N THR A 302 -15.99 4.05 -11.08
CA THR A 302 -15.43 4.73 -12.25
C THR A 302 -14.14 5.42 -11.88
N PHE A 303 -13.10 5.18 -12.67
CA PHE A 303 -11.82 5.85 -12.57
C PHE A 303 -11.56 6.66 -13.83
N SER A 304 -11.38 7.97 -13.69
CA SER A 304 -10.80 8.80 -14.75
C SER A 304 -9.33 8.41 -14.97
N TRP A 305 -8.81 8.65 -16.17
CA TRP A 305 -7.40 8.38 -16.50
C TRP A 305 -6.40 8.94 -15.47
N ASP A 306 -6.71 10.05 -14.81
CA ASP A 306 -5.79 10.72 -13.89
C ASP A 306 -5.75 10.08 -12.49
N GLU A 307 -6.78 9.28 -12.16
CA GLU A 307 -6.91 8.48 -10.93
C GLU A 307 -6.33 7.06 -11.06
N TRP A 308 -5.91 6.68 -12.27
CA TRP A 308 -5.09 5.49 -12.42
C TRP A 308 -3.65 5.82 -11.99
N ASP A 309 -3.00 4.86 -11.38
CA ASP A 309 -1.57 4.89 -11.10
C ASP A 309 -0.79 4.49 -12.36
N GLY A 310 0.33 5.15 -12.60
CA GLY A 310 1.23 4.90 -13.72
C GLY A 310 2.45 4.08 -13.33
N PHE A 311 3.52 4.20 -14.11
CA PHE A 311 4.76 3.46 -13.89
C PHE A 311 5.31 3.75 -12.49
N TRP A 312 5.58 2.70 -11.70
CA TRP A 312 5.99 2.80 -10.29
C TRP A 312 5.08 3.69 -9.41
N GLY A 313 3.78 3.78 -9.73
CA GLY A 313 2.85 4.63 -8.96
C GLY A 313 2.99 6.13 -9.22
N THR A 314 3.75 6.52 -10.26
CA THR A 314 3.78 7.91 -10.73
C THR A 314 2.51 8.25 -11.51
N LYS A 315 2.28 9.53 -11.83
CA LYS A 315 1.16 9.91 -12.70
C LYS A 315 1.44 9.65 -14.19
N TRP A 316 2.69 9.35 -14.57
CA TRP A 316 3.07 9.02 -15.94
C TRP A 316 2.70 7.57 -16.27
N LYS A 317 1.78 7.42 -17.23
CA LYS A 317 1.23 6.13 -17.64
C LYS A 317 1.79 5.66 -18.98
N GLY A 318 2.33 6.58 -19.77
CA GLY A 318 2.71 6.40 -21.16
C GLY A 318 2.57 7.72 -21.92
N PRO A 319 2.99 7.77 -23.19
CA PRO A 319 2.96 8.99 -24.01
C PRO A 319 1.54 9.38 -24.46
N VAL A 320 0.56 8.47 -24.36
CA VAL A 320 -0.80 8.68 -24.88
C VAL A 320 -1.83 8.30 -23.81
N LYS A 321 -2.84 9.17 -23.64
CA LYS A 321 -4.05 8.87 -22.86
C LYS A 321 -4.90 7.85 -23.60
N LEU A 322 -5.00 6.63 -23.09
CA LEU A 322 -5.66 5.52 -23.80
C LEU A 322 -7.19 5.50 -23.67
N PHE A 323 -7.76 6.19 -22.68
CA PHE A 323 -9.20 6.30 -22.46
C PHE A 323 -9.49 7.53 -21.60
N LYS A 324 -10.74 7.99 -21.57
CA LYS A 324 -11.17 9.08 -20.66
C LYS A 324 -11.37 8.54 -19.25
N SER A 325 -12.14 7.47 -19.11
CA SER A 325 -12.40 6.77 -17.86
C SER A 325 -12.66 5.29 -18.11
N ALA A 326 -12.55 4.49 -17.05
CA ALA A 326 -12.93 3.08 -17.03
C ALA A 326 -13.87 2.84 -15.85
N GLU A 327 -15.05 2.29 -16.12
CA GLU A 327 -16.01 1.86 -15.12
C GLU A 327 -15.91 0.34 -14.94
N ILE A 328 -15.72 -0.11 -13.70
CA ILE A 328 -15.58 -1.51 -13.35
C ILE A 328 -16.82 -1.93 -12.57
N HIS A 329 -17.53 -2.93 -13.08
CA HIS A 329 -18.76 -3.44 -12.50
C HIS A 329 -18.52 -4.77 -11.78
N TRP A 330 -19.24 -4.97 -10.70
CA TRP A 330 -19.29 -6.23 -9.98
C TRP A 330 -20.72 -6.55 -9.55
N GLU A 331 -20.95 -7.84 -9.32
CA GLU A 331 -22.19 -8.32 -8.72
C GLU A 331 -21.93 -9.53 -7.82
N ALA A 332 -22.81 -9.73 -6.85
CA ALA A 332 -22.84 -10.92 -6.02
C ALA A 332 -23.75 -11.96 -6.68
N ARG A 333 -23.20 -13.13 -7.02
CA ARG A 333 -23.92 -14.26 -7.63
C ARG A 333 -23.93 -15.46 -6.70
N SER A 334 -24.89 -16.36 -6.80
CA SER A 334 -24.82 -17.59 -6.01
C SER A 334 -23.67 -18.47 -6.50
N SER A 335 -23.17 -19.38 -5.65
CA SER A 335 -22.23 -20.42 -6.09
C SER A 335 -22.86 -21.44 -7.05
N GLU A 336 -24.19 -21.41 -7.22
CA GLU A 336 -24.98 -22.34 -8.03
C GLU A 336 -25.21 -21.84 -9.47
N ASP A 337 -24.88 -20.58 -9.78
CA ASP A 337 -25.07 -19.96 -11.11
C ASP A 337 -23.98 -20.32 -12.15
N ARG A 338 -23.40 -21.53 -12.10
CA ARG A 338 -22.43 -22.00 -13.10
C ARG A 338 -22.71 -23.38 -13.66
#